data_AF-A0A3D4PX69-F1
#
_entry.id   AF-A0A3D4PX69-F1
#
_cell.length_a   1.000
_cell.length_b   1.000
_cell.length_c   1.000
_cell.angle_alpha   90.00
_cell.angle_beta   90.00
_cell.angle_gamma   90.00
#
_symmetry.space_group_name_H-M   'P 1'
#
loop_
_entity.id
_entity.type
_entity.pdbx_description
1 polymer ?
#
loop_
_entity_poly.entity_id
_entity_poly.type
_entity_poly.pdbx_seq_one_letter_code
_entity_poly.pdbx_strand_id
1 'polypeptide(L)'
;GLLGLPNAGKSTFIRAVSAAKPKVADYPFTTLVPNLGVVKVQQHRSFVIADIPGVIEGAAEGAGLGVRFLKHLTRCRYLMHMVDMAPVDESNPAESVRIIANELQKFSPTLATRERWLLLNKIDLLPPDEVDARCQAVIDELNWTGPVFRISALNREGTVPLTGKLMDSLEAVWEEEKTNPEAREREAELQNQMAQEARDRIEELREIEREARRARGDVEDENFNEDDYDVEVIYVGH
;
A
#
# COMPACT_ATOMS: atom_id res chain seq x y z
N GLY A 1 1.28 -2.08 -3.98
CA GLY A 1 0.84 -2.26 -2.57
C GLY A 1 -0.63 -1.95 -2.44
N LEU A 2 -1.31 -2.51 -1.43
CA LEU A 2 -2.72 -2.26 -1.15
C LEU A 2 -2.89 -1.16 -0.11
N LEU A 3 -3.73 -0.18 -0.42
CA LEU A 3 -4.16 0.91 0.44
C LEU A 3 -5.65 0.75 0.78
N GLY A 4 -6.10 1.35 1.88
CA GLY A 4 -7.52 1.37 2.26
C GLY A 4 -7.69 1.31 3.78
N LEU A 5 -8.85 1.76 4.26
CA LEU A 5 -9.18 1.74 5.69
C LEU A 5 -9.14 0.31 6.29
N PRO A 6 -9.14 0.19 7.63
CA PRO A 6 -9.43 -1.07 8.30
C PRO A 6 -10.71 -1.70 7.73
N ASN A 7 -10.76 -3.03 7.67
CA ASN A 7 -11.91 -3.78 7.16
C ASN A 7 -12.30 -3.56 5.67
N ALA A 8 -11.56 -2.76 4.90
CA ALA A 8 -11.76 -2.61 3.45
C ALA A 8 -11.61 -3.93 2.66
N GLY A 9 -11.05 -4.97 3.28
CA GLY A 9 -10.90 -6.30 2.71
C GLY A 9 -9.50 -6.60 2.13
N LYS A 10 -8.49 -5.79 2.46
CA LYS A 10 -7.10 -5.92 1.96
C LYS A 10 -6.54 -7.32 2.15
N SER A 11 -6.53 -7.82 3.38
CA SER A 11 -5.98 -9.14 3.67
C SER A 11 -6.86 -10.28 3.13
N THR A 12 -8.17 -10.07 2.97
CA THR A 12 -9.08 -11.02 2.28
C THR A 12 -8.71 -11.11 0.81
N PHE A 13 -8.49 -9.97 0.14
CA PHE A 13 -8.07 -9.91 -1.24
C PHE A 13 -6.73 -10.62 -1.45
N ILE A 14 -5.72 -10.34 -0.62
CA ILE A 14 -4.42 -11.04 -0.68
C ILE A 14 -4.60 -12.55 -0.61
N ARG A 15 -5.42 -13.06 0.31
CA ARG A 15 -5.70 -14.50 0.43
C ARG A 15 -6.44 -15.05 -0.78
N ALA A 16 -7.32 -14.27 -1.39
CA ALA A 16 -8.09 -14.67 -2.57
C ALA A 16 -7.20 -14.80 -3.82
N VAL A 17 -6.22 -13.91 -4.01
CA VAL A 17 -5.38 -13.87 -5.21
C VAL A 17 -4.00 -14.54 -5.06
N SER A 18 -3.56 -14.83 -3.83
CA SER A 18 -2.26 -15.46 -3.59
C SER A 18 -2.30 -16.96 -3.92
N ALA A 19 -1.35 -17.41 -4.74
CA ALA A 19 -1.21 -18.81 -5.14
C ALA A 19 -0.54 -19.69 -4.07
N ALA A 20 -0.01 -19.07 -3.01
CA ALA A 20 0.50 -19.72 -1.81
C ALA A 20 -0.25 -19.16 -0.60
N LYS A 21 -0.30 -19.90 0.52
CA LYS A 21 -0.66 -19.29 1.82
C LYS A 21 0.24 -18.06 1.98
N PRO A 22 -0.32 -16.86 2.28
CA PRO A 22 0.49 -15.67 2.55
C PRO A 22 1.61 -16.07 3.52
N LYS A 23 2.85 -15.98 3.05
CA LYS A 23 3.98 -16.27 3.92
C LYS A 23 4.17 -15.02 4.77
N VAL A 24 4.18 -15.20 6.09
CA VAL A 24 4.84 -14.26 6.99
C VAL A 24 6.28 -14.23 6.49
N ALA A 25 6.65 -13.15 5.80
CA ALA A 25 7.95 -13.10 5.19
C ALA A 25 8.97 -12.74 6.27
N ASP A 26 9.80 -13.69 6.65
CA ASP A 26 11.04 -13.45 7.38
C ASP A 26 12.06 -12.81 6.42
N TYR A 27 11.74 -11.63 5.89
CA TYR A 27 12.80 -10.77 5.40
C TYR A 27 13.65 -10.43 6.62
N PRO A 28 14.99 -10.61 6.58
CA PRO A 28 15.85 -10.70 7.77
C PRO A 28 15.89 -9.48 8.69
N PHE A 29 15.03 -8.48 8.48
CA PHE A 29 15.07 -7.17 9.13
C PHE A 29 13.67 -6.54 9.22
N THR A 30 12.59 -7.21 9.60
CA THR A 30 11.27 -6.53 9.81
C THR A 30 10.73 -6.78 11.22
N THR A 31 10.42 -5.72 11.98
CA THR A 31 9.78 -5.83 13.31
C THR A 31 8.25 -5.87 13.25
N LEU A 32 7.65 -5.39 12.15
CA LEU A 32 6.25 -5.60 11.77
C LEU A 32 6.24 -6.28 10.39
N VAL A 33 5.76 -7.52 10.32
CA VAL A 33 5.78 -8.30 9.08
C VAL A 33 4.59 -7.88 8.20
N PRO A 34 4.82 -7.26 7.04
CA PRO A 34 3.71 -6.93 6.14
C PRO A 34 3.08 -8.22 5.61
N ASN A 35 1.75 -8.23 5.47
CA ASN A 35 1.08 -9.34 4.80
C ASN A 35 1.45 -9.32 3.31
N LEU A 36 2.28 -10.26 2.89
CA LEU A 36 2.73 -10.42 1.51
C LEU A 36 2.00 -11.59 0.84
N GLY A 37 1.53 -11.36 -0.38
CA GLY A 37 0.95 -12.38 -1.25
C GLY A 37 1.72 -12.48 -2.55
N VAL A 38 1.97 -13.72 -3.00
CA VAL A 38 2.53 -13.97 -4.33
C VAL A 38 1.39 -14.35 -5.25
N VAL A 39 1.09 -13.48 -6.20
CA VAL A 39 0.03 -13.70 -7.20
C VAL A 39 0.65 -14.36 -8.41
N LYS A 40 0.18 -15.55 -8.76
CA LYS A 40 0.55 -16.24 -9.99
C LYS A 40 -0.59 -16.08 -10.99
N VAL A 41 -0.34 -15.36 -12.08
CA VAL A 41 -1.33 -15.16 -13.14
C VAL A 41 -1.23 -16.30 -14.15
N GLN A 42 -0.02 -16.66 -14.56
CA GLN A 42 0.28 -17.77 -15.48
C GLN A 42 1.64 -18.42 -15.14
N GLN A 43 2.03 -19.45 -15.89
CA GLN A 43 3.37 -20.05 -15.75
C GLN A 43 4.44 -18.99 -16.04
N HIS A 44 5.38 -18.81 -15.10
CA HIS A 44 6.43 -17.77 -15.13
C HIS A 44 5.93 -16.31 -15.07
N ARG A 45 4.63 -16.05 -14.87
CA ARG A 45 4.07 -14.70 -14.69
C ARG A 45 3.52 -14.54 -13.29
N SER A 46 4.29 -13.86 -12.44
CA SER A 46 3.92 -13.62 -11.04
C SER A 46 4.43 -12.30 -10.53
N PHE A 47 3.70 -11.72 -9.57
CA PHE A 47 4.10 -10.51 -8.88
C PHE A 47 3.78 -10.61 -7.39
N VAL A 48 4.36 -9.69 -6.61
CA VAL A 48 4.15 -9.62 -5.16
C VAL A 48 3.18 -8.48 -4.85
N ILE A 49 2.18 -8.77 -4.03
CA ILE A 49 1.31 -7.77 -3.41
C ILE A 49 1.71 -7.67 -1.94
N ALA A 50 1.94 -6.44 -1.49
CA ALA A 50 2.06 -6.13 -0.07
C ALA A 50 0.78 -5.43 0.40
N ASP A 51 0.24 -5.88 1.53
CA ASP A 51 -0.63 -5.06 2.35
C ASP A 51 0.20 -3.91 2.90
N ILE A 52 -0.37 -2.71 2.90
CA ILE A 52 0.27 -1.55 3.50
C ILE A 52 -0.45 -1.28 4.84
N PRO A 53 -0.15 -2.03 5.94
CA PRO A 53 -0.64 -1.67 7.26
C PRO A 53 -0.20 -0.25 7.63
N GLY A 54 -1.04 0.48 8.37
CA GLY A 54 -0.58 1.64 9.15
C GLY A 54 -0.14 2.91 8.43
N VAL A 55 -0.52 3.14 7.17
CA VAL A 55 -0.77 4.54 6.72
C VAL A 55 -2.20 4.95 7.12
N ILE A 56 -2.75 4.40 8.21
CA ILE A 56 -4.08 4.76 8.78
C ILE A 56 -4.09 4.48 10.28
N GLU A 57 -3.63 3.30 10.70
CA GLU A 57 -3.64 2.88 12.11
C GLU A 57 -2.35 3.33 12.81
N GLY A 58 -2.45 4.32 13.69
CA GLY A 58 -1.43 4.58 14.71
C GLY A 58 -0.22 5.42 14.28
N ALA A 59 -0.21 6.06 13.11
CA ALA A 59 0.76 7.12 12.80
C ALA A 59 0.65 8.32 13.76
N ALA A 60 -0.52 8.51 14.38
CA ALA A 60 -0.76 9.49 15.44
C ALA A 60 -0.59 8.93 16.87
N GLU A 61 -0.56 7.60 17.05
CA GLU A 61 -0.54 6.95 18.38
C GLU A 61 0.79 6.25 18.71
N GLY A 62 1.84 6.45 17.90
CA GLY A 62 3.17 5.89 18.18
C GLY A 62 3.25 4.37 17.96
N ALA A 63 2.30 3.77 17.22
CA ALA A 63 2.29 2.34 16.92
C ALA A 63 3.27 2.00 15.78
N GLY A 64 4.54 2.38 15.93
CA GLY A 64 5.70 1.64 15.42
C GLY A 64 5.67 1.15 13.97
N LEU A 65 5.08 1.86 13.02
CA LEU A 65 5.27 1.55 11.61
C LEU A 65 6.70 1.87 11.20
N GLY A 66 7.58 0.90 11.43
CA GLY A 66 9.01 1.07 11.31
C GLY A 66 9.41 1.56 9.91
N VAL A 67 10.50 2.33 9.88
CA VAL A 67 11.26 2.76 8.67
C VAL A 67 11.39 1.67 7.61
N ARG A 68 11.44 0.42 8.04
CA ARG A 68 11.62 -0.75 7.19
C ARG A 68 10.38 -1.08 6.38
N PHE A 69 9.17 -0.91 6.91
CA PHE A 69 7.93 -1.10 6.18
C PHE A 69 7.82 -0.12 4.99
N LEU A 70 8.27 1.11 5.22
CA LEU A 70 8.21 2.20 4.26
C LEU A 70 9.19 2.00 3.09
N LYS A 71 10.35 1.36 3.33
CA LYS A 71 11.25 0.88 2.26
C LYS A 71 10.59 -0.16 1.33
N HIS A 72 9.60 -0.92 1.81
CA HIS A 72 8.86 -1.86 0.95
C HIS A 72 7.80 -1.14 0.12
N LEU A 73 7.24 -0.07 0.66
CA LEU A 73 6.28 0.81 0.01
C LEU A 73 6.90 1.52 -1.20
N THR A 74 8.11 2.05 -1.06
CA THR A 74 8.80 2.76 -2.17
C THR A 74 9.10 1.87 -3.37
N ARG A 75 9.17 0.55 -3.17
CA ARG A 75 9.37 -0.44 -4.25
C ARG A 75 8.08 -0.78 -5.01
N CYS A 76 6.92 -0.31 -4.56
CA CYS A 76 5.66 -0.57 -5.24
C CYS A 76 5.56 0.28 -6.51
N ARG A 77 5.42 -0.37 -7.67
CA ARG A 77 5.13 0.33 -8.95
C ARG A 77 3.70 0.87 -9.01
N TYR A 78 2.75 0.11 -8.48
CA TYR A 78 1.33 0.46 -8.45
C TYR A 78 0.77 0.45 -7.03
N LEU A 79 -0.15 1.37 -6.78
CA LEU A 79 -0.92 1.44 -5.53
C LEU A 79 -2.38 1.08 -5.80
N MET A 80 -2.90 0.11 -5.06
CA MET A 80 -4.25 -0.41 -5.20
C MET A 80 -5.09 0.15 -4.05
N HIS A 81 -5.94 1.12 -4.35
CA HIS A 81 -6.78 1.77 -3.34
C HIS A 81 -8.09 1.02 -3.17
N MET A 82 -8.18 0.23 -2.10
CA MET A 82 -9.34 -0.59 -1.80
C MET A 82 -10.35 0.16 -0.96
N VAL A 83 -11.60 0.11 -1.40
CA VAL A 83 -12.73 0.82 -0.81
C VAL A 83 -13.82 -0.18 -0.45
N ASP A 84 -14.34 -0.07 0.76
CA ASP A 84 -15.51 -0.83 1.17
C ASP A 84 -16.79 -0.17 0.62
N MET A 85 -17.52 -0.87 -0.24
CA MET A 85 -18.79 -0.35 -0.78
C MET A 85 -19.98 -0.58 0.16
N ALA A 86 -19.85 -1.44 1.15
CA ALA A 86 -20.90 -1.75 2.13
C ALA A 86 -20.35 -1.65 3.57
N PRO A 87 -19.89 -0.46 3.98
CA PRO A 87 -19.37 -0.26 5.31
C PRO A 87 -20.48 -0.39 6.35
N VAL A 88 -20.19 -1.12 7.44
CA VAL A 88 -21.17 -1.44 8.51
C VAL A 88 -21.58 -0.19 9.30
N ASP A 89 -20.69 0.79 9.37
CA ASP A 89 -20.92 2.08 10.04
C ASP A 89 -21.57 3.12 9.13
N GLU A 90 -21.99 2.73 7.93
CA GLU A 90 -22.59 3.60 6.90
C GLU A 90 -21.69 4.78 6.49
N SER A 91 -20.38 4.67 6.71
CA SER A 91 -19.41 5.68 6.30
C SER A 91 -19.41 5.90 4.77
N ASN A 92 -19.10 7.12 4.32
CA ASN A 92 -19.02 7.40 2.89
C ASN A 92 -17.76 6.73 2.29
N PRO A 93 -17.89 5.84 1.29
CA PRO A 93 -16.75 5.22 0.61
C PRO A 93 -15.79 6.23 -0.04
N ALA A 94 -16.30 7.36 -0.57
CA ALA A 94 -15.47 8.40 -1.18
C ALA A 94 -14.63 9.15 -0.13
N GLU A 95 -15.20 9.44 1.04
CA GLU A 95 -14.46 10.05 2.16
C GLU A 95 -13.31 9.15 2.61
N SER A 96 -13.54 7.83 2.65
CA SER A 96 -12.49 6.86 2.97
C SER A 96 -11.29 7.03 2.02
N VAL A 97 -11.54 7.21 0.72
CA VAL A 97 -10.48 7.45 -0.27
C VAL A 97 -9.75 8.76 0.00
N ARG A 98 -10.49 9.84 0.31
CA ARG A 98 -9.90 11.16 0.61
C ARG A 98 -9.01 11.11 1.84
N ILE A 99 -9.43 10.42 2.90
CA ILE A 99 -8.64 10.23 4.13
C ILE A 99 -7.29 9.60 3.79
N ILE A 100 -7.28 8.45 3.10
CA ILE A 100 -6.03 7.77 2.74
C ILE A 100 -5.18 8.63 1.80
N ALA A 101 -5.81 9.30 0.83
CA ALA A 101 -5.08 10.14 -0.13
C ALA A 101 -4.38 11.31 0.58
N ASN A 102 -5.04 11.95 1.53
CA ASN A 102 -4.47 13.02 2.35
C ASN A 102 -3.35 12.51 3.26
N GLU A 103 -3.50 11.32 3.83
CA GLU A 103 -2.46 10.72 4.67
C GLU A 103 -1.22 10.35 3.85
N LEU A 104 -1.42 9.75 2.67
CA LEU A 104 -0.35 9.45 1.74
C LEU A 104 0.40 10.72 1.32
N GLN A 105 -0.32 11.81 1.05
CA GLN A 105 0.26 13.12 0.70
C GLN A 105 1.08 13.73 1.83
N LYS A 106 0.57 13.66 3.07
CA LYS A 106 1.30 14.12 4.27
C LYS A 106 2.53 13.28 4.54
N PHE A 107 2.48 12.01 4.18
CA PHE A 107 3.53 11.05 4.45
C PHE A 107 4.68 11.18 3.44
N SER A 108 4.38 11.11 2.14
CA SER A 108 5.35 11.31 1.07
C SER A 108 4.61 11.90 -0.15
N PRO A 109 4.82 13.20 -0.44
CA PRO A 109 4.30 13.83 -1.64
C PRO A 109 4.64 13.06 -2.90
N THR A 110 5.85 12.52 -2.98
CA THR A 110 6.29 11.75 -4.15
C THR A 110 5.53 10.43 -4.27
N LEU A 111 5.32 9.70 -3.17
CA LEU A 111 4.53 8.47 -3.17
C LEU A 111 3.07 8.72 -3.55
N ALA A 112 2.51 9.87 -3.19
CA ALA A 112 1.15 10.27 -3.54
C ALA A 112 0.95 10.47 -5.05
N THR A 113 2.03 10.72 -5.81
CA THR A 113 1.99 10.82 -7.28
C THR A 113 2.00 9.48 -8.01
N ARG A 114 2.32 8.37 -7.30
CA ARG A 114 2.35 7.03 -7.91
C ARG A 114 1.00 6.66 -8.49
N GLU A 115 1.00 5.90 -9.57
CA GLU A 115 -0.23 5.46 -10.22
C GLU A 115 -1.10 4.65 -9.25
N ARG A 116 -2.36 5.09 -9.10
CA ARG A 116 -3.34 4.49 -8.19
C ARG A 116 -4.50 3.91 -8.98
N TRP A 117 -4.88 2.68 -8.69
CA TRP A 117 -6.12 2.09 -9.21
C TRP A 117 -7.13 1.96 -8.08
N LEU A 118 -8.39 2.25 -8.37
CA LEU A 118 -9.47 2.18 -7.41
C LEU A 118 -10.10 0.79 -7.44
N LEU A 119 -10.24 0.16 -6.29
CA LEU A 119 -10.89 -1.14 -6.13
C LEU A 119 -12.11 -0.99 -5.24
N LEU A 120 -13.28 -1.00 -5.87
CA LEU A 120 -14.57 -1.00 -5.19
C LEU A 120 -14.87 -2.44 -4.76
N ASN A 121 -14.66 -2.73 -3.47
CA ASN A 121 -14.75 -4.07 -2.91
C ASN A 121 -16.09 -4.28 -2.17
N LYS A 122 -16.43 -5.54 -1.92
CA LYS A 122 -17.68 -6.00 -1.28
C LYS A 122 -18.94 -5.63 -2.06
N ILE A 123 -18.85 -5.60 -3.39
CA ILE A 123 -20.02 -5.35 -4.26
C ILE A 123 -21.10 -6.42 -4.09
N ASP A 124 -20.74 -7.61 -3.60
CA ASP A 124 -21.66 -8.71 -3.32
C ASP A 124 -22.62 -8.43 -2.15
N LEU A 125 -22.32 -7.43 -1.32
CA LEU A 125 -23.18 -6.99 -0.23
C LEU A 125 -24.19 -5.91 -0.66
N LEU A 126 -24.07 -5.42 -1.89
CA LEU A 126 -24.99 -4.42 -2.44
C LEU A 126 -26.19 -5.11 -3.13
N PRO A 127 -27.37 -4.46 -3.15
CA PRO A 127 -28.46 -4.88 -4.02
C PRO A 127 -27.98 -4.93 -5.49
N PRO A 128 -28.19 -6.04 -6.24
CA PRO A 128 -27.64 -6.20 -7.59
C PRO A 128 -28.03 -5.09 -8.57
N ASP A 129 -29.22 -4.52 -8.41
CA ASP A 129 -29.75 -3.42 -9.21
C ASP A 129 -29.17 -2.05 -8.85
N GLU A 130 -28.52 -1.92 -7.69
CA GLU A 130 -27.90 -0.68 -7.22
C GLU A 130 -26.37 -0.63 -7.38
N VAL A 131 -25.71 -1.78 -7.60
CA VAL A 131 -24.24 -1.88 -7.68
C VAL A 131 -23.65 -0.82 -8.63
N ASP A 132 -24.19 -0.72 -9.84
CA ASP A 132 -23.70 0.20 -10.87
C ASP A 132 -23.82 1.66 -10.43
N ALA A 133 -25.00 2.05 -9.94
CA ALA A 133 -25.29 3.41 -9.51
C ALA A 133 -24.42 3.81 -8.31
N ARG A 134 -24.28 2.93 -7.31
CA ARG A 134 -23.46 3.20 -6.12
C ARG A 134 -21.99 3.30 -6.45
N CYS A 135 -21.48 2.43 -7.33
CA CYS A 135 -20.09 2.50 -7.78
C CYS A 135 -19.84 3.80 -8.56
N GLN A 136 -20.75 4.17 -9.47
CA GLN A 136 -20.59 5.38 -10.28
C GLN A 136 -20.64 6.64 -9.42
N ALA A 137 -21.53 6.70 -8.42
CA ALA A 137 -21.59 7.82 -7.48
C ALA A 137 -20.25 8.06 -6.79
N VAL A 138 -19.56 7.01 -6.33
CA VAL A 138 -18.23 7.13 -5.71
C VAL A 138 -17.18 7.64 -6.70
N ILE A 139 -17.20 7.13 -7.94
CA ILE A 139 -16.27 7.55 -9.00
C ILE A 139 -16.45 9.04 -9.33
N ASP A 140 -17.70 9.47 -9.48
CA ASP A 140 -18.07 10.85 -9.80
C ASP A 140 -17.73 11.79 -8.65
N GLU A 141 -18.05 11.42 -7.40
CA GLU A 141 -17.75 12.22 -6.21
C GLU A 141 -16.23 12.43 -6.02
N LEU A 142 -15.43 11.44 -6.43
CA LEU A 142 -13.96 11.52 -6.41
C LEU A 142 -13.38 12.21 -7.63
N ASN A 143 -14.16 12.46 -8.68
CA ASN A 143 -13.68 12.81 -10.02
C ASN A 143 -12.52 11.89 -10.46
N TRP A 144 -12.67 10.59 -10.23
CA TRP A 144 -11.57 9.64 -10.42
C TRP A 144 -11.29 9.38 -11.90
N THR A 145 -10.07 9.63 -12.35
CA THR A 145 -9.65 9.47 -13.75
C THR A 145 -8.83 8.21 -14.02
N GLY A 146 -8.35 7.55 -12.97
CA GLY A 146 -7.55 6.33 -13.07
C GLY A 146 -8.40 5.08 -13.29
N PRO A 147 -7.76 3.91 -13.45
CA PRO A 147 -8.46 2.64 -13.58
C PRO A 147 -9.32 2.32 -12.34
N VAL A 148 -10.52 1.80 -12.58
CA VAL A 148 -11.46 1.36 -11.54
C VAL A 148 -11.84 -0.10 -11.77
N PHE A 149 -11.86 -0.88 -10.69
CA PHE A 149 -12.25 -2.27 -10.70
C PHE A 149 -13.29 -2.52 -9.61
N ARG A 150 -14.31 -3.31 -9.95
CA ARG A 150 -15.35 -3.75 -9.04
C ARG A 150 -15.06 -5.20 -8.69
N ILE A 151 -14.95 -5.51 -7.41
CA ILE A 151 -14.56 -6.84 -6.95
C ILE A 151 -15.38 -7.28 -5.74
N SER A 152 -15.49 -8.60 -5.60
CA SER A 152 -15.76 -9.23 -4.30
C SER A 152 -14.54 -10.06 -3.95
N ALA A 153 -13.71 -9.55 -3.05
CA ALA A 153 -12.54 -10.29 -2.58
C ALA A 153 -12.93 -11.63 -1.92
N LEU A 154 -14.07 -11.67 -1.22
CA LEU A 154 -14.56 -12.88 -0.56
C LEU A 154 -15.00 -13.95 -1.57
N ASN A 155 -15.78 -13.55 -2.58
CA ASN A 155 -16.31 -14.46 -3.60
C ASN A 155 -15.34 -14.65 -4.78
N ARG A 156 -14.19 -13.97 -4.76
CA ARG A 156 -13.18 -13.93 -5.83
C ARG A 156 -13.69 -13.31 -7.14
N GLU A 157 -14.83 -12.64 -7.11
CA GLU A 157 -15.40 -11.97 -8.27
C GLU A 157 -14.54 -10.78 -8.69
N GLY A 158 -14.30 -10.63 -9.99
CA GLY A 158 -13.48 -9.55 -10.56
C GLY A 158 -11.97 -9.64 -10.27
N THR A 159 -11.52 -10.62 -9.46
CA THR A 159 -10.11 -10.72 -9.03
C THR A 159 -9.17 -11.21 -10.15
N VAL A 160 -9.63 -12.12 -11.01
CA VAL A 160 -8.85 -12.64 -12.15
C VAL A 160 -8.59 -11.57 -13.21
N PRO A 161 -9.59 -10.86 -13.76
CA PRO A 161 -9.34 -9.81 -14.75
C PRO A 161 -8.48 -8.66 -14.18
N LEU A 162 -8.67 -8.32 -12.90
CA LEU A 162 -7.83 -7.35 -12.20
C LEU A 162 -6.35 -7.77 -12.14
N THR A 163 -6.07 -9.00 -11.69
CA THR A 163 -4.69 -9.49 -11.55
C THR A 163 -4.01 -9.70 -12.91
N GLY A 164 -4.77 -10.10 -13.94
CA GLY A 164 -4.29 -10.14 -15.33
C GLY A 164 -3.86 -8.76 -15.82
N LYS A 165 -4.75 -7.76 -15.70
CA LYS A 165 -4.45 -6.39 -16.12
C LYS A 165 -3.28 -5.77 -15.33
N LEU A 166 -3.17 -6.04 -14.04
CA LEU A 166 -2.01 -5.64 -13.23
C LEU A 166 -0.71 -6.25 -13.73
N MET A 167 -0.71 -7.54 -14.09
CA MET A 167 0.47 -8.20 -14.62
C MET A 167 0.90 -7.58 -15.96
N ASP A 168 -0.05 -7.36 -16.87
CA ASP A 168 0.23 -6.75 -18.17
C ASP A 168 0.83 -5.34 -18.00
N SER A 169 0.28 -4.54 -17.08
CA SER A 169 0.82 -3.22 -16.74
C SER A 169 2.22 -3.28 -16.12
N LEU A 170 2.47 -4.22 -15.20
CA LEU A 170 3.80 -4.42 -14.62
C LEU A 170 4.85 -4.85 -15.65
N GLU A 171 4.48 -5.74 -16.58
CA GLU A 171 5.38 -6.19 -17.65
C GLU A 171 5.76 -5.04 -18.58
N ALA A 172 4.81 -4.15 -18.90
CA ALA A 172 5.11 -2.94 -19.68
C ALA A 172 6.14 -2.05 -18.98
N VAL A 173 5.98 -1.81 -17.67
CA VAL A 173 6.93 -1.03 -16.86
C VAL A 173 8.30 -1.72 -16.81
N TRP A 174 8.36 -3.03 -16.58
CA TRP A 174 9.63 -3.75 -16.51
C TRP A 174 10.36 -3.78 -17.85
N GLU A 175 9.64 -3.92 -18.96
CA GLU A 175 10.24 -3.90 -20.29
C GLU A 175 10.75 -2.50 -20.63
N GLU A 176 10.04 -1.43 -20.24
CA GLU A 176 10.50 -0.05 -20.38
C GLU A 176 11.79 0.18 -19.56
N GLU A 177 11.82 -0.18 -18.28
CA GLU A 177 13.02 -0.03 -17.42
C GLU A 177 14.24 -0.82 -17.94
N LYS A 178 13.99 -1.96 -18.58
CA LYS A 178 15.03 -2.82 -19.16
C LYS A 178 15.60 -2.24 -20.45
N THR A 179 14.73 -1.73 -21.32
CA THR A 179 15.11 -1.25 -22.66
C THR A 179 15.52 0.22 -22.69
N ASN A 180 15.10 1.02 -21.70
CA ASN A 180 15.39 2.45 -21.62
C ASN A 180 16.17 2.80 -20.32
N PRO A 181 17.48 3.10 -20.40
CA PRO A 181 18.27 3.54 -19.25
C PRO A 181 17.72 4.78 -18.55
N GLU A 182 17.19 5.76 -19.29
CA GLU A 182 16.63 6.99 -18.70
C GLU A 182 15.35 6.71 -17.91
N ALA A 183 14.53 5.75 -18.33
CA ALA A 183 13.35 5.33 -17.57
C ALA A 183 13.76 4.67 -16.24
N ARG A 184 14.81 3.86 -16.26
CA ARG A 184 15.36 3.21 -15.07
C ARG A 184 15.95 4.22 -14.08
N GLU A 185 16.68 5.20 -14.57
CA GLU A 185 17.25 6.28 -13.75
C GLU A 185 16.13 7.12 -13.11
N ARG A 186 15.12 7.54 -13.89
CA ARG A 186 13.95 8.25 -13.35
C ARG A 186 13.22 7.47 -12.26
N GLU A 187 13.02 6.17 -12.46
CA GLU A 187 12.38 5.31 -11.45
C GLU A 187 13.25 5.15 -10.20
N ALA A 188 14.58 5.06 -10.35
CA ALA A 188 15.51 5.00 -9.22
C ALA A 188 15.53 6.31 -8.43
N GLU A 189 15.55 7.46 -9.11
CA GLU A 189 15.43 8.78 -8.49
C GLU A 189 14.12 8.92 -7.72
N LEU A 190 13.00 8.53 -8.33
CA LEU A 190 11.69 8.55 -7.69
C LEU A 190 11.66 7.67 -6.44
N GLN A 191 12.23 6.46 -6.50
CA GLN A 191 12.36 5.58 -5.33
C GLN A 191 13.22 6.19 -4.23
N ASN A 192 14.35 6.81 -4.58
CA ASN A 192 15.25 7.45 -3.63
C ASN A 192 14.58 8.65 -2.96
N GLN A 193 13.86 9.47 -3.72
CA GLN A 193 13.12 10.61 -3.19
C GLN A 193 12.03 10.15 -2.21
N MET A 194 11.19 9.18 -2.59
CA MET A 194 10.19 8.63 -1.66
C MET A 194 10.84 8.02 -0.41
N ALA A 195 12.00 7.38 -0.56
CA ALA A 195 12.70 6.79 0.57
C ALA A 195 13.26 7.84 1.52
N GLN A 196 13.73 8.97 1.00
CA GLN A 196 14.19 10.10 1.80
C GLN A 196 13.01 10.77 2.52
N GLU A 197 11.95 11.13 1.79
CA GLU A 197 10.73 11.71 2.38
C GLU A 197 10.16 10.82 3.50
N ALA A 198 10.14 9.50 3.26
CA ALA A 198 9.70 8.56 4.26
C ALA A 198 10.62 8.54 5.50
N ARG A 199 11.95 8.64 5.34
CA ARG A 199 12.89 8.69 6.47
C ARG A 199 12.67 9.95 7.30
N ASP A 200 12.63 11.11 6.64
CA ASP A 200 12.46 12.41 7.29
C ASP A 200 11.16 12.44 8.10
N ARG A 201 10.07 11.92 7.53
CA ARG A 201 8.77 11.90 8.20
C ARG A 201 8.76 11.04 9.46
N ILE A 202 9.50 9.94 9.47
CA ILE A 202 9.57 9.06 10.64
C ILE A 202 10.41 9.70 11.74
N GLU A 203 11.50 10.35 11.38
CA GLU A 203 12.34 11.07 12.33
C GLU A 203 11.52 12.14 13.05
N GLU A 204 10.74 12.93 12.29
CA GLU A 204 9.81 13.93 12.84
C GLU A 204 8.77 13.30 13.79
N LEU A 205 8.12 12.20 13.39
CA LEU A 205 7.13 11.51 14.24
C LEU A 205 7.76 10.97 15.54
N ARG A 206 9.01 10.49 15.49
CA ARG A 206 9.74 10.01 16.66
C ARG A 206 10.08 11.13 17.62
N GLU A 207 10.49 12.29 17.11
CA GLU A 207 10.76 13.46 17.93
C GLU A 207 9.49 13.90 18.67
N ILE A 208 8.37 14.02 17.95
CA ILE A 208 7.06 14.33 18.54
C ILE A 208 6.70 13.32 19.64
N GLU A 209 6.91 12.02 19.40
CA GLU A 209 6.61 10.99 20.39
C GLU A 209 7.53 11.07 21.62
N ARG A 210 8.84 11.28 21.42
CA ARG A 210 9.80 11.49 22.51
C ARG A 210 9.40 12.69 23.37
N GLU A 211 9.02 13.81 22.75
CA GLU A 211 8.52 14.99 23.46
C GLU A 211 7.23 14.69 24.22
N ALA A 212 6.27 13.99 23.61
CA ALA A 212 5.03 13.60 24.25
C ALA A 212 5.23 12.64 25.44
N ARG A 213 6.19 11.70 25.35
CA ARG A 213 6.58 10.82 26.47
C ARG A 213 7.27 11.59 27.59
N ARG A 214 8.22 12.48 27.25
CA ARG A 214 8.86 13.39 28.22
C ARG A 214 7.84 14.25 28.96
N ALA A 215 6.82 14.77 28.25
CA ALA A 215 5.73 15.54 28.85
C ALA A 215 4.83 14.70 29.78
N ARG A 216 4.70 13.39 29.52
CA ARG A 216 3.94 12.45 30.36
C ARG A 216 4.70 11.97 31.60
N GLY A 217 6.01 12.22 31.68
CA GLY A 217 6.84 11.83 32.83
C GLY A 217 7.20 10.34 32.84
N ASP A 218 7.09 9.66 31.69
CA ASP A 218 7.48 8.26 31.55
C ASP A 218 9.01 8.14 31.54
N VAL A 219 9.56 7.20 32.32
CA VAL A 219 11.01 6.95 32.43
C VAL A 219 11.52 6.34 31.12
N GLU A 220 12.67 6.82 30.63
CA GLU A 220 13.34 6.30 29.43
C GLU A 220 13.67 4.81 29.62
N ASP A 221 12.92 3.93 28.94
CA ASP A 221 13.36 2.56 28.72
C ASP A 221 14.34 2.61 27.53
N GLU A 222 15.64 2.76 27.84
CA GLU A 222 16.78 2.86 26.90
C GLU A 222 17.04 1.54 26.15
N ASN A 223 16.02 0.91 25.57
CA ASN A 223 16.18 -0.38 24.88
C ASN A 223 15.60 -0.37 23.46
N PHE A 224 15.86 0.69 22.72
CA PHE A 224 15.65 0.70 21.27
C PHE A 224 17.02 0.77 20.57
N ASN A 225 17.52 -0.39 20.14
CA ASN A 225 18.81 -0.54 19.47
C ASN A 225 18.99 0.49 18.34
N GLU A 226 20.04 1.29 18.46
CA GLU A 226 20.58 2.19 17.43
C GLU A 226 21.21 1.44 16.24
N ASP A 227 21.41 0.12 16.35
CA ASP A 227 22.14 -0.67 15.34
C ASP A 227 21.31 -1.12 14.13
N ASP A 228 20.01 -0.80 14.07
CA ASP A 228 19.13 -1.25 12.98
C ASP A 228 19.17 -0.35 11.72
N TYR A 229 20.07 0.66 11.70
CA TYR A 229 20.12 1.74 10.72
C TYR A 229 21.35 1.75 9.79
N ASP A 230 22.29 0.81 9.91
CA ASP A 230 23.34 0.66 8.91
C ASP A 230 22.78 -0.05 7.67
N VAL A 231 22.73 0.67 6.56
CA VAL A 231 22.37 0.12 5.25
C VAL A 231 23.65 -0.07 4.45
N GLU A 232 24.11 -1.32 4.32
CA GLU A 232 25.04 -1.68 3.25
C GLU A 232 24.34 -1.43 1.90
N VAL A 233 24.89 -0.49 1.13
CA VAL A 233 24.54 -0.27 -0.28
C VAL A 233 25.10 -1.45 -1.07
N ILE A 234 24.34 -2.53 -1.19
CA ILE A 234 24.68 -3.63 -2.09
C ILE A 234 24.39 -3.15 -3.52
N TYR A 235 25.43 -2.67 -4.19
CA TYR A 235 25.46 -2.57 -5.64
C TYR A 235 25.33 -3.99 -6.21
N VAL A 236 24.17 -4.33 -6.75
CA VAL A 236 24.06 -5.54 -7.58
C VAL A 236 24.66 -5.18 -8.93
N GLY A 237 25.94 -5.54 -9.11
CA GLY A 237 26.64 -5.43 -10.38
C GLY A 237 26.00 -6.31 -11.45
N HIS A 238 26.13 -5.82 -12.69
CA HIS A 238 25.63 -6.31 -13.98
C HIS A 238 25.49 -7.83 -14.17
#